data_AF-A0AAV7LD95-F1
#
_entry.id   AF-A0AAV7LD95-F1
#
_cell.length_a   1.000
_cell.length_b   1.000
_cell.length_c   1.000
_cell.angle_alpha   90.00
_cell.angle_beta   90.00
_cell.angle_gamma   90.00
#
_symmetry.space_group_name_H-M   'P 1'
#
loop_
_entity.id
_entity.type
_entity.pdbx_description
1 polymer ?
#
loop_
_entity_poly.entity_id
_entity_poly.type
_entity_poly.pdbx_seq_one_letter_code
_entity_poly.pdbx_strand_id
1 'polypeptide(L)'
;MGKTSLDEPGTSAGTEKHNLEEHSSANLMTILQTITASQEALELRINTMVVDLGLLQDDHRQPVEQVTTMERTISTMNPKLTSLGDRLIGMESQVKVLELMAEDAENTAKRNYIHILGLPEHNEGTNMLTYLETWLCTDVSAAGLSPFYALEQAHRVPAKPPPSGICTPPYCS
;
A
#
# COMPACT_ATOMS: atom_id res chain seq x y z
N MET A 1 69.78 105.10 31.62
CA MET A 1 70.78 104.54 30.68
C MET A 1 70.57 103.03 30.70
N GLY A 2 69.81 102.46 29.77
CA GLY A 2 70.30 101.90 28.49
C GLY A 2 70.82 100.47 28.75
N LYS A 3 70.10 99.36 28.50
CA LYS A 3 69.47 98.74 27.30
C LYS A 3 70.23 97.45 26.93
N THR A 4 69.47 96.48 26.38
CA THR A 4 69.87 95.24 25.63
C THR A 4 70.08 93.97 26.48
N SER A 5 69.62 92.76 26.14
CA SER A 5 68.81 92.20 25.03
C SER A 5 68.49 90.72 25.37
N LEU A 6 67.65 90.08 24.53
CA LEU A 6 67.36 88.64 24.36
C LEU A 6 66.14 88.14 25.16
N ASP A 7 65.13 87.46 24.61
CA ASP A 7 64.71 87.15 23.24
C ASP A 7 63.22 86.76 23.37
N GLU A 8 62.37 87.26 22.48
CA GLU A 8 61.10 86.61 22.14
C GLU A 8 61.45 85.42 21.20
N PRO A 9 60.74 84.30 21.30
CA PRO A 9 59.62 84.19 20.36
C PRO A 9 58.38 83.57 20.98
N GLY A 10 57.28 84.33 20.95
CA GLY A 10 55.98 83.75 20.65
C GLY A 10 56.02 82.98 19.33
N THR A 11 55.74 81.68 19.36
CA THR A 11 55.18 80.88 18.26
C THR A 11 54.69 79.56 18.86
N SER A 12 53.45 79.51 19.36
CA SER A 12 52.84 78.25 19.82
C SER A 12 51.36 78.08 19.43
N ALA A 13 50.75 79.05 18.73
CA ALA A 13 49.31 78.98 18.42
C ALA A 13 48.98 78.48 17.00
N GLY A 14 49.98 78.34 16.12
CA GLY A 14 49.80 77.92 14.72
C GLY A 14 49.92 76.40 14.49
N THR A 15 50.79 75.72 15.23
CA THR A 15 51.12 74.30 15.02
C THR A 15 50.07 73.34 15.62
N GLU A 16 49.40 73.73 16.72
CA GLU A 16 48.30 72.93 17.27
C GLU A 16 47.03 73.02 16.43
N LYS A 17 46.67 74.19 15.89
CA LYS A 17 45.45 74.35 15.08
C LYS A 17 45.49 73.55 13.78
N HIS A 18 46.64 73.51 13.11
CA HIS A 18 46.81 72.71 11.90
C HIS A 18 46.75 71.20 12.18
N ASN A 19 47.30 70.75 13.31
CA ASN A 19 47.26 69.34 13.73
C ASN A 19 45.83 68.90 14.16
N LEU A 20 45.05 69.80 14.76
CA LEU A 20 43.65 69.56 15.14
C LEU A 20 42.69 69.51 13.93
N GLU A 21 42.86 70.37 12.91
CA GLU A 21 42.06 70.31 11.68
C GLU A 21 42.41 69.08 10.82
N GLU A 22 43.70 68.73 10.73
CA GLU A 22 44.17 67.53 10.01
C GLU A 22 43.69 66.24 10.70
N HIS A 23 43.72 66.16 12.04
CA HIS A 23 43.12 65.06 12.79
C HIS A 23 41.59 65.00 12.68
N SER A 24 40.89 66.14 12.66
CA SER A 24 39.44 66.18 12.49
C SER A 24 39.02 65.70 11.09
N SER A 25 39.74 66.12 10.06
CA SER A 25 39.56 65.67 8.67
C SER A 25 39.85 64.18 8.50
N ALA A 26 40.95 63.68 9.08
CA ALA A 26 41.31 62.26 9.07
C ALA A 26 40.26 61.38 9.78
N ASN A 27 39.71 61.84 10.90
CA ASN A 27 38.62 61.16 11.61
C ASN A 27 37.34 61.10 10.77
N LEU A 28 36.99 62.19 10.09
CA LEU A 28 35.82 62.25 9.21
C LEU A 28 35.98 61.32 8.00
N MET A 29 37.17 61.28 7.40
CA MET A 29 37.50 60.37 6.30
C MET A 29 37.40 58.90 6.74
N THR A 30 37.85 58.58 7.95
CA THR A 30 37.74 57.24 8.54
C THR A 30 36.28 56.83 8.78
N ILE A 31 35.44 57.77 9.24
CA ILE A 31 33.99 57.53 9.42
C ILE A 31 33.31 57.28 8.07
N LEU A 32 33.62 58.06 7.03
CA LEU A 32 33.07 57.83 5.70
C LEU A 32 33.49 56.47 5.15
N GLN A 33 34.77 56.11 5.30
CA GLN A 33 35.28 54.82 4.83
C GLN A 33 34.62 53.63 5.54
N THR A 34 34.37 53.74 6.85
CA THR A 34 33.65 52.70 7.61
C THR A 34 32.17 52.61 7.22
N ILE A 35 31.51 53.74 6.94
CA ILE A 35 30.14 53.75 6.41
C ILE A 35 30.08 53.07 5.04
N THR A 36 30.99 53.43 4.12
CA THR A 36 31.03 52.81 2.78
C THR A 36 31.30 51.31 2.86
N ALA A 37 32.27 50.88 3.67
CA ALA A 37 32.54 49.46 3.88
C ALA A 37 31.33 48.71 4.50
N SER A 38 30.61 49.36 5.41
CA SER A 38 29.39 48.77 6.00
C SER A 38 28.24 48.67 4.99
N GLN A 39 28.09 49.65 4.09
CA GLN A 39 27.11 49.60 3.00
C GLN A 39 27.41 48.45 2.03
N GLU A 40 28.66 48.32 1.59
CA GLU A 40 29.09 47.22 0.71
C GLU A 40 28.85 45.84 1.37
N ALA A 41 29.14 45.71 2.66
CA ALA A 41 28.90 44.49 3.41
C ALA A 41 27.40 44.16 3.56
N LEU A 42 26.54 45.18 3.72
CA LEU A 42 25.09 45.01 3.76
C LEU A 42 24.53 44.62 2.40
N GLU A 43 24.98 45.26 1.32
CA GLU A 43 24.58 44.90 -0.04
C GLU A 43 24.95 43.45 -0.36
N LEU A 44 26.16 43.02 0.00
CA LEU A 44 26.58 41.62 -0.18
C LEU A 44 25.66 40.66 0.58
N ARG A 45 25.38 40.94 1.86
CA ARG A 45 24.49 40.10 2.68
C ARG A 45 23.08 40.03 2.12
N ILE A 46 22.53 41.16 1.65
CA ILE A 46 21.21 41.20 1.04
C ILE A 46 21.19 40.35 -0.23
N ASN A 47 22.21 40.49 -1.09
CA ASN A 47 22.32 39.68 -2.30
C ASN A 47 22.42 38.18 -1.99
N THR A 48 23.18 37.79 -0.96
CA THR A 48 23.23 36.40 -0.50
C THR A 48 21.86 35.93 -0.02
N MET A 49 21.16 36.71 0.81
CA MET A 49 19.81 36.35 1.27
C MET A 49 18.81 36.20 0.13
N VAL A 50 18.88 37.06 -0.90
CA VAL A 50 18.02 36.96 -2.09
C VAL A 50 18.26 35.65 -2.83
N VAL A 51 19.53 35.25 -2.99
CA VAL A 51 19.90 33.97 -3.60
C VAL A 51 19.39 32.79 -2.76
N ASP A 52 19.63 32.80 -1.45
CA ASP A 52 19.20 31.73 -0.55
C ASP A 52 17.68 31.58 -0.53
N LEU A 53 16.94 32.69 -0.54
CA LEU A 53 15.48 32.68 -0.64
C LEU A 53 15.00 32.13 -1.97
N GLY A 54 15.69 32.43 -3.07
CA GLY A 54 15.41 31.86 -4.39
C GLY A 54 15.60 30.34 -4.40
N LEU A 55 16.67 29.84 -3.79
CA LEU A 55 16.92 28.40 -3.65
C LEU A 55 15.87 27.72 -2.79
N LEU A 56 15.49 28.32 -1.66
CA LEU A 56 14.43 27.79 -0.80
C LEU A 56 13.07 27.75 -1.49
N GLN A 57 12.75 28.72 -2.34
CA GLN A 57 11.52 28.70 -3.13
C GLN A 57 11.50 27.55 -4.14
N ASP A 58 12.62 27.28 -4.81
CA ASP A 58 12.73 26.18 -5.76
C ASP A 58 12.67 24.82 -5.03
N ASP A 59 13.40 24.69 -3.92
CA ASP A 59 13.42 23.50 -3.08
C ASP A 59 12.04 23.20 -2.46
N HIS A 60 11.24 24.23 -2.15
CA HIS A 60 9.88 24.04 -1.65
C HIS A 60 8.86 23.73 -2.77
N ARG A 61 9.13 24.14 -4.01
CA ARG A 61 8.23 23.91 -5.14
C ARG A 61 8.15 22.42 -5.49
N GLN A 62 9.27 21.72 -5.51
CA GLN A 62 9.32 20.31 -5.88
C GLN A 62 8.47 19.41 -4.96
N PRO A 63 8.58 19.47 -3.62
CA PRO A 63 7.71 18.73 -2.70
C PRO A 63 6.23 19.03 -2.89
N VAL A 64 5.85 20.30 -3.13
CA VAL A 64 4.46 20.69 -3.38
C VAL A 64 3.92 20.03 -4.65
N GLU A 65 4.70 20.01 -5.73
CA GLU A 65 4.32 19.33 -6.97
C GLU A 65 4.20 17.80 -6.79
N GLN A 66 5.09 17.20 -5.98
CA GLN A 66 5.01 15.78 -5.64
C GLN A 66 3.77 15.45 -4.82
N VAL A 67 3.49 16.21 -3.77
CA VAL A 67 2.32 16.03 -2.90
C VAL A 67 1.04 16.16 -3.71
N THR A 68 0.89 17.19 -4.52
CA THR A 68 -0.30 17.38 -5.37
C THR A 68 -0.48 16.26 -6.40
N THR A 69 0.62 15.67 -6.89
CA THR A 69 0.59 14.50 -7.78
C THR A 69 0.17 13.24 -7.05
N MET A 70 0.69 13.03 -5.83
CA MET A 70 0.31 11.91 -4.97
C MET A 70 -1.17 12.00 -4.59
N GLU A 71 -1.65 13.17 -4.18
CA GLU A 71 -3.06 13.41 -3.86
C GLU A 71 -3.97 13.06 -5.04
N ARG A 72 -3.65 13.53 -6.25
CA ARG A 72 -4.41 13.20 -7.46
C ARG A 72 -4.41 11.70 -7.75
N THR A 73 -3.26 11.05 -7.59
CA THR A 73 -3.14 9.59 -7.75
C THR A 73 -4.04 8.86 -6.76
N ILE A 74 -4.02 9.26 -5.48
CA ILE A 74 -4.86 8.70 -4.42
C ILE A 74 -6.34 8.93 -4.74
N SER A 75 -6.74 10.15 -5.09
CA SER A 75 -8.12 10.47 -5.47
C SER A 75 -8.61 9.63 -6.66
N THR A 76 -7.71 9.26 -7.58
CA THR A 76 -8.04 8.42 -8.74
C THR A 76 -8.07 6.92 -8.38
N MET A 77 -7.20 6.47 -7.48
CA MET A 77 -7.08 5.06 -7.11
C MET A 77 -8.14 4.63 -6.10
N ASN A 78 -8.50 5.49 -5.16
CA ASN A 78 -9.48 5.19 -4.11
C ASN A 78 -10.83 4.68 -4.65
N PRO A 79 -11.49 5.34 -5.62
CA PRO A 79 -12.77 4.84 -6.14
C PRO A 79 -12.63 3.50 -6.88
N LYS A 80 -11.48 3.24 -7.52
CA LYS A 80 -11.22 1.95 -8.18
C LYS A 80 -11.10 0.82 -7.16
N LEU A 81 -10.44 1.08 -6.03
CA LEU A 81 -10.31 0.12 -4.94
C LEU A 81 -11.66 -0.18 -4.30
N THR A 82 -12.47 0.85 -4.05
CA THR A 82 -13.85 0.69 -3.55
C THR A 82 -14.68 -0.16 -4.52
N SER A 83 -14.68 0.17 -5.81
CA SER A 83 -15.41 -0.59 -6.83
C SER A 83 -14.94 -2.04 -6.94
N LEU A 84 -13.64 -2.30 -6.78
CA LEU A 84 -13.11 -3.66 -6.77
C LEU A 84 -13.59 -4.44 -5.52
N GLY A 85 -13.60 -3.79 -4.35
CA GLY A 85 -14.15 -4.35 -3.12
C GLY A 85 -15.63 -4.72 -3.27
N ASP A 86 -16.45 -3.82 -3.82
CA ASP A 86 -17.87 -4.07 -4.06
C ASP A 86 -18.11 -5.26 -4.99
N ARG A 87 -17.28 -5.37 -6.06
CA ARG A 87 -17.34 -6.51 -6.99
C ARG A 87 -16.94 -7.82 -6.32
N LEU A 88 -15.92 -7.80 -5.46
CA LEU A 88 -15.48 -8.98 -4.71
C LEU A 88 -16.62 -9.48 -3.80
N ILE A 89 -17.23 -8.59 -3.02
CA ILE A 89 -18.35 -8.91 -2.14
C ILE A 89 -19.53 -9.46 -2.96
N GLY A 90 -19.83 -8.86 -4.11
CA GLY A 90 -20.86 -9.35 -5.02
C GLY A 90 -20.57 -10.76 -5.55
N MET A 91 -19.32 -11.03 -5.94
CA MET A 91 -18.91 -12.37 -6.40
C MET A 91 -18.95 -13.41 -5.28
N GLU A 92 -18.47 -13.08 -4.08
CA GLU A 92 -18.51 -13.98 -2.92
C GLU A 92 -19.96 -14.36 -2.57
N SER A 93 -20.88 -13.40 -2.62
CA SER A 93 -22.31 -13.65 -2.43
C SER A 93 -22.86 -14.60 -3.49
N GLN A 94 -22.52 -14.37 -4.76
CA GLN A 94 -22.95 -15.26 -5.86
C GLN A 94 -22.41 -16.67 -5.73
N VAL A 95 -21.12 -16.82 -5.38
CA VAL A 95 -20.51 -18.13 -5.13
C VAL A 95 -21.26 -18.86 -4.03
N LYS A 96 -21.56 -18.19 -2.91
CA LYS A 96 -22.29 -18.79 -1.80
C LYS A 96 -23.71 -19.24 -2.20
N VAL A 97 -24.41 -18.45 -3.01
CA VAL A 97 -25.73 -18.83 -3.53
C VAL A 97 -25.61 -20.06 -4.43
N LEU A 98 -24.61 -20.09 -5.32
CA LEU A 98 -24.38 -21.23 -6.21
C LEU A 98 -23.99 -22.50 -5.46
N GLU A 99 -23.20 -22.39 -4.39
CA GLU A 99 -22.86 -23.52 -3.51
C GLU A 99 -24.11 -24.10 -2.86
N LEU A 100 -24.98 -23.26 -2.29
CA LEU A 100 -26.23 -23.70 -1.69
C LEU A 100 -27.17 -24.35 -2.72
N MET A 101 -27.26 -23.78 -3.92
CA MET A 101 -28.06 -24.36 -5.01
C MET A 101 -27.49 -25.71 -5.48
N ALA A 102 -26.16 -25.85 -5.55
CA ALA A 102 -25.51 -27.09 -5.92
C ALA A 102 -25.73 -28.18 -4.86
N GLU A 103 -25.62 -27.84 -3.58
CA GLU A 103 -25.91 -28.75 -2.47
C GLU A 103 -27.37 -29.19 -2.47
N ASP A 104 -28.31 -28.27 -2.66
CA ASP A 104 -29.75 -28.59 -2.73
C ASP A 104 -30.08 -29.48 -3.95
N ALA A 105 -29.48 -29.19 -5.11
CA ALA A 105 -29.62 -30.00 -6.31
C ALA A 105 -29.03 -31.41 -6.12
N GLU A 106 -27.86 -31.54 -5.50
CA GLU A 106 -27.24 -32.82 -5.18
C GLU A 106 -28.10 -33.62 -4.20
N ASN A 107 -28.59 -32.97 -3.14
CA ASN A 107 -29.45 -33.59 -2.15
C ASN A 107 -30.78 -34.05 -2.75
N THR A 108 -31.39 -33.25 -3.62
CA THR A 108 -32.62 -33.61 -4.32
C THR A 108 -32.39 -34.77 -5.29
N ALA A 109 -31.28 -34.76 -6.03
CA ALA A 109 -30.92 -35.83 -6.94
C ALA A 109 -30.67 -37.15 -6.20
N LYS A 110 -30.01 -37.10 -5.02
CA LYS A 110 -29.68 -38.27 -4.21
C LYS A 110 -30.76 -38.66 -3.20
N ARG A 111 -31.88 -37.93 -3.12
CA ARG A 111 -32.94 -38.15 -2.13
C ARG A 111 -33.48 -39.58 -2.13
N ASN A 112 -33.56 -40.20 -3.31
CA ASN A 112 -34.08 -41.56 -3.48
C ASN A 112 -32.97 -42.62 -3.58
N TYR A 113 -31.71 -42.23 -3.39
CA TYR A 113 -30.56 -43.12 -3.47
C TYR A 113 -30.21 -43.59 -2.06
N ILE A 114 -30.13 -44.91 -1.88
CA ILE A 114 -29.70 -45.52 -0.62
C ILE A 114 -28.37 -46.23 -0.83
N HIS A 115 -27.46 -46.09 0.13
CA HIS A 115 -26.20 -46.84 0.15
C HIS A 115 -26.31 -47.97 1.16
N ILE A 116 -26.18 -49.20 0.66
CA ILE A 116 -26.20 -50.41 1.49
C ILE A 116 -24.77 -50.91 1.61
N LEU A 117 -24.27 -50.99 2.84
CA LEU A 117 -22.93 -51.44 3.16
C LEU A 117 -22.96 -52.85 3.73
N GLY A 118 -21.89 -53.62 3.52
CA GLY A 118 -21.76 -54.97 4.09
C GLY A 118 -22.50 -56.08 3.34
N LEU A 119 -22.97 -55.81 2.11
CA LEU A 119 -23.47 -56.87 1.23
C LEU A 119 -22.29 -57.72 0.71
N PRO A 120 -22.42 -59.06 0.68
CA PRO A 120 -21.37 -59.93 0.15
C PRO A 120 -21.18 -59.69 -1.34
N GLU A 121 -19.92 -59.58 -1.76
CA GLU A 121 -19.56 -59.40 -3.16
C GLU A 121 -19.69 -60.71 -3.94
N HIS A 122 -20.00 -60.61 -5.24
CA HIS A 122 -20.08 -61.75 -6.19
C HIS A 122 -21.28 -62.70 -6.01
N ASN A 123 -22.14 -62.46 -5.02
CA ASN A 123 -23.39 -63.23 -4.82
C ASN A 123 -24.59 -62.68 -5.61
N GLU A 124 -24.40 -61.58 -6.33
CA GLU A 124 -25.47 -60.82 -7.01
C GLU A 124 -25.92 -61.45 -8.34
N GLY A 125 -25.12 -62.36 -8.91
CA GLY A 125 -25.39 -62.95 -10.22
C GLY A 125 -25.27 -61.93 -11.36
N THR A 126 -26.08 -62.09 -12.41
CA THR A 126 -26.03 -61.26 -13.63
C THR A 126 -26.81 -59.94 -13.50
N ASN A 127 -27.80 -59.85 -12.60
CA ASN A 127 -28.65 -58.67 -12.46
C ASN A 127 -28.79 -58.25 -10.99
N MET A 128 -28.19 -57.11 -10.67
CA MET A 128 -28.19 -56.56 -9.32
C MET A 128 -29.57 -56.14 -8.83
N LEU A 129 -30.45 -55.66 -9.72
CA LEU A 129 -31.80 -55.23 -9.34
C LEU A 129 -32.60 -56.40 -8.76
N THR A 130 -32.63 -57.54 -9.47
CA THR A 130 -33.37 -58.73 -9.04
C THR A 130 -32.82 -59.31 -7.73
N TYR A 131 -31.49 -59.29 -7.58
CA TYR A 131 -30.84 -59.68 -6.33
C TYR A 131 -31.28 -58.78 -5.17
N LEU A 132 -31.25 -57.46 -5.37
CA LEU A 132 -31.58 -56.50 -4.32
C LEU A 132 -33.06 -56.52 -3.95
N GLU A 133 -33.98 -56.70 -4.92
CA GLU A 133 -35.41 -56.91 -4.66
C GLU A 133 -35.65 -58.14 -3.80
N THR A 134 -34.99 -59.26 -4.12
CA THR A 134 -35.12 -60.51 -3.36
C THR A 134 -34.57 -60.35 -1.94
N TRP A 135 -33.42 -59.69 -1.79
CA TRP A 135 -32.80 -59.40 -0.51
C TRP A 135 -33.68 -58.48 0.34
N LEU A 136 -34.20 -57.37 -0.22
CA LEU A 136 -35.13 -56.47 0.47
C LEU A 136 -36.42 -57.20 0.89
N CYS A 137 -36.97 -58.05 0.03
CA CYS A 137 -38.16 -58.85 0.33
C CYS A 137 -37.94 -59.97 1.35
N THR A 138 -36.71 -60.42 1.59
CA THR A 138 -36.43 -61.53 2.51
C THR A 138 -35.93 -61.02 3.86
N ASP A 139 -34.96 -60.11 3.83
CA ASP A 139 -34.23 -59.67 5.02
C ASP A 139 -34.78 -58.37 5.61
N VAL A 140 -35.40 -57.50 4.79
CA VAL A 140 -35.82 -56.14 5.22
C VAL A 140 -37.34 -55.97 5.32
N SER A 141 -38.13 -56.69 4.51
CA SER A 141 -39.60 -56.65 4.53
C SER A 141 -40.20 -57.06 5.89
N ALA A 142 -39.50 -57.90 6.66
CA ALA A 142 -39.83 -58.22 8.04
C ALA A 142 -39.78 -56.98 8.97
N ALA A 143 -39.08 -55.92 8.57
CA ALA A 143 -38.88 -54.68 9.32
C ALA A 143 -39.85 -53.53 8.91
N GLY A 144 -40.81 -53.77 8.00
CA GLY A 144 -41.90 -52.82 7.72
C GLY A 144 -41.73 -51.91 6.51
N LEU A 145 -41.11 -52.40 5.42
CA LEU A 145 -41.10 -51.68 4.15
C LEU A 145 -42.51 -51.57 3.55
N SER A 146 -42.79 -50.44 2.89
CA SER A 146 -44.03 -50.26 2.11
C SER A 146 -44.10 -51.32 1.01
N PRO A 147 -45.27 -51.92 0.74
CA PRO A 147 -45.43 -52.89 -0.34
C PRO A 147 -45.32 -52.28 -1.75
N PHE A 148 -45.22 -50.95 -1.87
CA PHE A 148 -45.20 -50.21 -3.14
C PHE A 148 -43.83 -49.60 -3.46
N TYR A 149 -42.73 -50.27 -3.14
CA TYR A 149 -41.41 -49.81 -3.55
C TYR A 149 -41.06 -50.33 -4.96
N ALA A 150 -40.33 -49.51 -5.72
CA ALA A 150 -39.78 -49.89 -7.01
C ALA A 150 -38.31 -49.48 -7.05
N LEU A 151 -37.44 -50.41 -7.46
CA LEU A 151 -36.02 -50.12 -7.65
C LEU A 151 -35.79 -49.74 -9.12
N GLU A 152 -35.38 -48.50 -9.36
CA GLU A 152 -35.10 -48.04 -10.73
C GLU A 152 -33.68 -48.41 -11.18
N GLN A 153 -32.72 -48.36 -10.26
CA GLN A 153 -31.32 -48.65 -10.54
C GLN A 153 -30.64 -49.25 -9.32
N ALA A 154 -29.81 -50.26 -9.53
CA ALA A 154 -28.91 -50.81 -8.53
C ALA A 154 -27.55 -51.09 -9.17
N HIS A 155 -26.48 -50.58 -8.56
CA HIS A 155 -25.11 -50.82 -8.99
C HIS A 155 -24.16 -50.79 -7.77
N ARG A 156 -23.01 -51.46 -7.86
CA ARG A 156 -21.92 -51.26 -6.91
C ARG A 156 -21.30 -49.89 -7.20
N VAL A 157 -21.06 -49.12 -6.14
CA VAL A 157 -20.29 -47.89 -6.26
C VAL A 157 -18.84 -48.31 -6.57
N PRO A 158 -18.27 -47.91 -7.72
CA PRO A 158 -16.89 -48.23 -8.03
C PRO A 158 -15.97 -47.60 -6.98
N ALA A 159 -14.87 -48.28 -6.65
CA ALA A 159 -13.84 -47.70 -5.79
C ALA A 159 -13.46 -46.32 -6.33
N LYS A 160 -13.41 -45.32 -5.45
CA LYS A 160 -13.09 -43.95 -5.84
C LYS A 160 -11.76 -43.98 -6.62
N PRO A 161 -11.70 -43.50 -7.87
CA PRO A 161 -10.44 -43.41 -8.58
C PRO A 161 -9.48 -42.56 -7.76
N PRO A 162 -8.17 -42.90 -7.74
CA PRO A 162 -7.20 -42.14 -6.98
C PRO A 162 -7.30 -40.65 -7.36
N PRO A 163 -7.10 -39.73 -6.39
CA PRO A 163 -7.11 -38.31 -6.70
C PRO A 163 -6.18 -38.05 -7.88
N SER A 164 -6.70 -37.39 -8.90
CA SER A 164 -5.94 -37.01 -10.09
C SER A 164 -4.65 -36.31 -9.66
N GLY A 165 -3.51 -36.97 -9.86
CA GLY A 165 -2.19 -36.47 -9.44
C GLY A 165 -1.27 -37.50 -8.78
N ILE A 166 -1.79 -38.66 -8.34
CA ILE A 166 -0.94 -39.75 -7.83
C ILE A 166 -0.82 -40.84 -8.89
N CYS A 167 0.33 -40.85 -9.56
CA CYS A 167 0.78 -41.97 -10.37
C CYS A 167 1.18 -43.13 -9.44
N THR A 168 0.47 -44.25 -9.49
CA THR A 168 0.89 -45.48 -8.80
C THR A 168 1.80 -46.31 -9.72
N PRO A 169 3.04 -46.64 -9.32
CA PRO A 169 3.89 -47.58 -10.05
C PRO A 169 3.23 -48.99 -10.12
N PRO A 170 3.44 -49.81 -11.19
CA PRO A 170 4.65 -49.89 -12.00
C PRO A 170 4.43 -49.81 -13.53
N TYR A 171 3.44 -49.06 -14.03
CA TYR A 171 3.24 -48.90 -15.47
C TYR A 171 3.36 -47.44 -15.92
N CYS A 172 4.60 -46.97 -15.94
CA CYS A 172 5.02 -45.91 -16.85
C CYS A 172 6.11 -46.51 -17.75
N SER A 173 5.72 -46.88 -18.97
CA SER A 173 6.60 -47.20 -20.09
C SER A 173 6.26 -46.26 -21.23
#